data_AF-A0A535X2X1-F1
#
_entry.id   AF-A0A535X2X1-F1
#
_cell.length_a   1.000
_cell.length_b   1.000
_cell.length_c   1.000
_cell.angle_alpha   90.00
_cell.angle_beta   90.00
_cell.angle_gamma   90.00
#
_symmetry.space_group_name_H-M   'P 1'
#
loop_
_entity.id
_entity.type
_entity.pdbx_description
1 polymer ?
#
loop_
_entity_poly.entity_id
_entity_poly.type
_entity_poly.pdbx_seq_one_letter_code
_entity_poly.pdbx_strand_id
1 'polypeptide(L)'
;MRKGAAEPDIPLEAVQSLLTRVIWQAVADLSVETYRTEAERFFAGETFVEYCDILGWNVRRARDSLGRFVDSGSRISGNHLLTAADLAAQAAQPAQAIAG
;
A
#
# COMPACT_ATOMS: atom_id res chain seq x y z
N MET A 1 -13.60 9.16 -39.26
CA MET A 1 -14.17 8.45 -38.10
C MET A 1 -13.02 7.99 -37.22
N ARG A 2 -12.73 8.68 -36.10
CA ARG A 2 -11.68 8.26 -35.17
C ARG A 2 -12.22 7.10 -34.36
N LYS A 3 -11.58 5.94 -34.51
CA LYS A 3 -11.83 4.70 -33.76
C LYS A 3 -11.84 5.07 -32.28
N GLY A 4 -12.98 4.88 -31.61
CA GLY A 4 -13.09 5.09 -30.16
C GLY A 4 -12.01 4.26 -29.49
N ALA A 5 -11.09 4.91 -28.78
CA ALA A 5 -10.18 4.22 -27.91
C ALA A 5 -11.05 3.48 -26.89
N ALA A 6 -11.02 2.16 -26.93
CA ALA A 6 -11.65 1.35 -25.89
C ALA A 6 -11.06 1.83 -24.57
N GLU A 7 -11.93 2.22 -23.64
CA GLU A 7 -11.52 2.53 -22.27
C GLU A 7 -10.70 1.34 -21.76
N PRO A 8 -9.49 1.57 -21.22
CA PRO A 8 -8.71 0.46 -20.69
C PRO A 8 -9.51 -0.19 -19.56
N ASP A 9 -9.88 -1.45 -19.76
CA ASP A 9 -10.49 -2.28 -18.73
C ASP A 9 -9.40 -2.65 -17.73
N ILE A 10 -9.27 -1.84 -16.68
CA ILE A 10 -8.26 -2.06 -15.63
C ILE A 10 -8.79 -3.17 -14.71
N PRO A 11 -8.05 -4.29 -14.54
CA PRO A 11 -8.46 -5.34 -13.62
C PRO A 11 -8.65 -4.81 -12.19
N LEU A 12 -9.70 -5.26 -11.50
CA LEU A 12 -9.99 -4.85 -10.13
C LEU A 12 -8.80 -5.13 -9.20
N GLU A 13 -8.09 -6.23 -9.42
CA GLU A 13 -6.92 -6.63 -8.63
C GLU A 13 -5.77 -5.62 -8.78
N ALA A 14 -5.61 -5.02 -9.96
CA ALA A 14 -4.61 -3.99 -10.20
C ALA A 14 -4.98 -2.70 -9.45
N VAL A 15 -6.26 -2.32 -9.46
CA VAL A 15 -6.78 -1.18 -8.69
C VAL A 15 -6.56 -1.42 -7.20
N GLN A 16 -6.97 -2.58 -6.67
CA GLN A 16 -6.82 -2.93 -5.27
C GLN A 16 -5.35 -2.96 -4.82
N SER A 17 -4.45 -3.46 -5.68
CA SER A 17 -3.01 -3.43 -5.41
C SER A 17 -2.46 -2.01 -5.31
N LEU A 18 -2.89 -1.12 -6.21
CA LEU A 18 -2.51 0.29 -6.18
C LEU A 18 -3.05 1.00 -4.94
N LEU A 19 -4.32 0.82 -4.60
CA LEU A 19 -4.93 1.43 -3.42
C LEU A 19 -4.26 0.96 -2.12
N THR A 20 -3.98 -0.34 -2.02
CA THR A 20 -3.23 -0.91 -0.89
C THR A 20 -1.87 -0.23 -0.77
N ARG A 21 -1.17 -0.03 -1.89
CA ARG A 21 0.14 0.65 -1.90
C ARG A 21 0.04 2.11 -1.47
N VAL A 22 -0.97 2.85 -1.92
CA VAL A 22 -1.20 4.24 -1.51
C VAL A 22 -1.45 4.34 0.00
N ILE A 23 -2.27 3.45 0.55
CA ILE A 23 -2.52 3.40 2.00
C ILE A 23 -1.21 3.15 2.77
N TRP A 24 -0.39 2.19 2.33
CA TRP A 24 0.89 1.92 3.00
C TRP A 24 1.90 3.06 2.87
N GLN A 25 1.89 3.80 1.76
CA GLN A 25 2.69 5.01 1.65
C GLN A 25 2.24 6.06 2.66
N ALA A 26 0.93 6.29 2.78
CA ALA A 26 0.39 7.22 3.78
C ALA A 26 0.74 6.79 5.23
N VAL A 27 0.78 5.47 5.52
CA VAL A 27 1.28 4.96 6.82
C VAL A 27 2.74 5.34 7.03
N ALA A 28 3.61 5.17 6.03
CA ALA A 28 5.01 5.55 6.13
C ALA A 28 5.18 7.06 6.37
N ASP A 29 4.38 7.87 5.67
CA ASP A 29 4.42 9.33 5.72
C ASP A 29 4.04 9.90 7.09
N LEU A 30 3.29 9.17 7.93
CA LEU A 30 3.03 9.57 9.32
C LEU A 30 4.30 9.72 10.16
N SER A 31 5.37 9.00 9.80
CA SER A 31 6.67 9.08 10.48
C SER A 31 7.59 10.19 9.94
N VAL A 32 7.17 10.90 8.88
CA VAL A 32 7.94 11.94 8.21
C VAL A 32 7.27 13.29 8.45
N GLU A 33 7.90 14.16 9.24
CA GLU A 33 7.29 15.41 9.72
C GLU A 33 6.68 16.27 8.60
N THR A 34 7.37 16.37 7.45
CA THR A 34 6.92 17.14 6.29
C THR A 34 5.60 16.62 5.69
N TYR A 35 5.32 15.32 5.79
CA TYR A 35 4.15 14.68 5.18
C TYR A 35 3.08 14.26 6.19
N ARG A 36 3.41 14.28 7.49
CA ARG A 36 2.54 13.82 8.58
C ARG A 36 1.14 14.42 8.55
N THR A 37 1.02 15.75 8.40
CA THR A 37 -0.28 16.43 8.37
C THR A 37 -1.14 15.98 7.19
N GLU A 38 -0.53 15.72 6.04
CA GLU A 38 -1.26 15.28 4.84
C GLU A 38 -1.72 13.83 4.97
N ALA A 39 -0.86 12.96 5.52
CA ALA A 39 -1.21 11.59 5.84
C ALA A 39 -2.35 11.50 6.88
N GLU A 40 -2.30 12.30 7.95
CA GLU A 40 -3.38 12.40 8.94
C GLU A 40 -4.71 12.82 8.30
N ARG A 41 -4.67 13.83 7.41
CA ARG A 41 -5.85 14.27 6.64
C ARG A 41 -6.39 13.18 5.72
N PHE A 42 -5.53 12.42 5.06
CA PHE A 42 -5.93 11.29 4.24
C PHE A 42 -6.72 10.25 5.06
N PHE A 43 -6.18 9.80 6.21
CA PHE A 43 -6.85 8.79 7.05
C PHE A 43 -8.16 9.29 7.67
N ALA A 44 -8.26 10.59 7.96
CA ALA A 44 -9.49 11.24 8.44
C ALA A 44 -10.51 11.49 7.33
N GLY A 45 -10.08 11.54 6.07
CA GLY A 45 -10.87 11.97 4.93
C GLY A 45 -11.74 10.89 4.29
N GLU A 46 -12.56 11.34 3.35
CA GLU A 46 -13.50 10.52 2.56
C GLU A 46 -12.77 9.59 1.59
N THR A 47 -11.64 10.02 1.01
CA THR A 47 -10.83 9.19 0.10
C THR A 47 -10.39 7.86 0.74
N PHE A 48 -10.01 7.88 2.03
CA PHE A 48 -9.67 6.65 2.73
C PHE A 48 -10.88 5.72 2.91
N VAL A 49 -12.09 6.28 3.10
CA VAL A 49 -13.34 5.53 3.17
C VAL A 49 -13.63 4.85 1.83
N GLU A 50 -13.56 5.60 0.73
CA GLU A 50 -13.75 5.08 -0.62
C GLU A 50 -12.75 3.96 -0.94
N TYR A 51 -11.49 4.12 -0.53
CA TYR A 51 -10.47 3.10 -0.76
C TYR A 51 -10.77 1.83 0.05
N CYS A 52 -11.22 1.96 1.29
CA CYS A 52 -11.66 0.82 2.08
C CYS A 52 -12.84 0.10 1.42
N ASP A 53 -13.80 0.84 0.85
CA ASP A 53 -14.96 0.25 0.18
C ASP A 53 -14.55 -0.57 -1.06
N ILE A 54 -13.63 -0.05 -1.88
CA ILE A 54 -13.09 -0.77 -3.05
C ILE A 54 -12.27 -2.01 -2.64
N LEU A 55 -11.57 -1.93 -1.51
CA LEU A 55 -10.79 -3.03 -0.95
C LEU A 55 -11.65 -4.05 -0.17
N GLY A 56 -12.92 -3.75 0.10
CA GLY A 56 -13.78 -4.54 0.99
C GLY A 56 -13.33 -4.50 2.46
N TRP A 57 -12.61 -3.47 2.88
CA TRP A 57 -12.12 -3.30 4.24
C TRP A 57 -13.14 -2.58 5.12
N ASN A 58 -13.25 -3.00 6.38
CA ASN A 58 -14.03 -2.22 7.35
C ASN A 58 -13.22 -1.00 7.80
N VAL A 59 -13.73 0.21 7.51
CA VAL A 59 -13.05 1.49 7.79
C VAL A 59 -12.59 1.61 9.25
N ARG A 60 -13.48 1.31 10.21
CA ARG A 60 -13.16 1.42 11.64
C ARG A 60 -12.02 0.48 12.01
N ARG A 61 -12.13 -0.79 11.62
CA ARG A 61 -11.09 -1.79 11.88
C ARG A 61 -9.77 -1.42 11.19
N ALA A 62 -9.81 -0.87 9.99
CA ALA A 62 -8.62 -0.45 9.25
C ALA A 62 -7.90 0.68 9.99
N ARG A 63 -8.60 1.75 10.40
CA ARG A 63 -8.04 2.84 11.21
C ARG A 63 -7.41 2.32 12.51
N ASP A 64 -8.13 1.49 13.26
CA ASP A 64 -7.62 0.93 14.52
C ASP A 64 -6.39 0.04 14.33
N SER A 65 -6.31 -0.69 13.22
CA SER A 65 -5.20 -1.61 12.96
C SER A 65 -3.96 -0.88 12.45
N LEU A 66 -4.16 0.08 11.54
CA LEU A 66 -3.08 0.91 11.00
C LEU A 66 -2.54 1.87 12.06
N GLY A 67 -3.41 2.47 12.88
CA GLY A 67 -2.99 3.30 14.03
C GLY A 67 -2.12 2.53 15.01
N ARG A 68 -2.56 1.33 15.42
CA ARG A 68 -1.74 0.45 16.30
C ARG A 68 -0.39 0.08 15.69
N PHE A 69 -0.33 -0.14 14.37
CA PHE A 69 0.91 -0.44 13.66
C PHE A 69 1.89 0.75 13.67
N VAL A 70 1.38 1.97 13.53
CA VAL A 70 2.18 3.20 13.65
C VAL A 70 2.67 3.37 15.07
N ASP A 71 1.78 3.21 16.05
CA ASP A 71 2.09 3.35 17.48
C ASP A 71 3.12 2.33 17.97
N SER A 72 3.12 1.11 17.40
CA SER A 72 4.11 0.08 17.75
C SER A 72 5.51 0.37 17.22
N GLY A 73 5.69 1.45 16.44
CA GLY A 73 6.95 1.77 15.77
C GLY A 73 7.38 0.68 14.77
N SER A 74 6.42 -0.16 14.34
CA SER A 74 6.70 -1.25 13.43
C SER A 74 7.14 -0.67 12.09
N ARG A 75 8.32 -1.05 11.65
CA ARG A 75 8.82 -0.64 10.35
C ARG A 75 8.20 -1.49 9.28
N ILE A 76 7.67 -0.80 8.28
CA ILE A 76 7.35 -1.39 7.01
C ILE A 76 8.66 -1.93 6.41
N SER A 77 8.87 -3.25 6.48
CA SER A 77 9.92 -3.91 5.71
C SER A 77 9.57 -3.78 4.23
N GLY A 78 10.54 -3.52 3.36
CA GLY A 78 10.33 -3.49 1.90
C GLY A 78 9.64 -4.75 1.34
N ASN A 79 9.60 -5.82 2.13
CA ASN A 79 8.99 -7.10 1.79
C ASN A 79 7.49 -7.23 2.12
N HIS A 80 6.87 -6.29 2.82
CA HIS A 80 5.44 -6.36 3.20
C HIS A 80 4.46 -6.31 2.01
N LEU A 81 4.94 -5.88 0.83
CA LEU A 81 4.17 -5.79 -0.41
C LEU A 81 4.53 -6.87 -1.42
N LEU A 82 5.50 -7.73 -1.10
CA LEU A 82 5.88 -8.83 -1.96
C LEU A 82 4.81 -9.91 -1.85
N THR A 83 4.33 -10.38 -3.00
CA THR A 83 3.46 -11.55 -3.03
C THR A 83 4.23 -12.76 -2.50
N ALA A 84 3.52 -13.83 -2.11
CA ALA A 84 4.19 -15.09 -1.74
C ALA A 84 5.15 -15.59 -2.83
N ALA A 85 4.85 -15.30 -4.10
CA ALA A 85 5.72 -15.61 -5.24
C ALA A 85 6.98 -14.73 -5.26
N ASP A 86 6.87 -13.44 -4.97
CA ASP A 86 8.00 -12.52 -4.90
C ASP A 86 8.94 -12.84 -3.71
N LEU A 87 8.35 -13.27 -2.58
CA LEU A 87 9.09 -13.74 -1.41
C LEU A 87 9.82 -15.06 -1.72
N ALA A 88 9.18 -15.98 -2.43
CA ALA A 88 9.80 -17.23 -2.87
C ALA A 88 10.94 -16.98 -3.88
N ALA A 89 10.78 -16.00 -4.78
CA ALA A 89 11.80 -15.62 -5.75
C ALA A 89 13.05 -15.01 -5.09
N GLN A 90 12.88 -14.21 -4.02
CA GLN A 90 14.01 -13.68 -3.25
C GLN A 90 14.70 -14.76 -2.41
N ALA A 91 13.96 -15.69 -1.82
CA ALA A 91 14.54 -16.83 -1.11
C ALA A 91 15.35 -17.76 -2.03
N ALA A 92 15.07 -17.75 -3.34
CA ALA A 92 15.77 -18.51 -4.36
C ALA A 92 17.02 -17.82 -4.94
N GLN A 93 17.35 -16.59 -4.53
CA GLN A 93 18.61 -15.93 -4.91
C GLN A 93 19.68 -16.18 -3.83
N PRO A 94 20.62 -17.12 -4.03
CA PRO A 94 21.77 -17.26 -3.14
C PRO A 94 22.75 -16.09 -3.33
N ALA A 95 23.37 -15.69 -2.23
CA ALA A 95 24.35 -14.62 -2.11
C ALA A 95 25.44 -14.63 -3.21
N GLN A 96 25.30 -13.75 -4.20
CA GLN A 96 26.41 -13.30 -5.05
C GLN A 96 26.71 -11.84 -4.76
N ALA A 97 27.24 -11.55 -3.57
CA ALA A 97 27.83 -10.25 -3.27
C ALA A 97 28.82 -10.33 -2.10
N ILE A 98 29.71 -11.33 -2.06
CA ILE A 98 30.96 -11.22 -1.29
C ILE A 98 32.08 -12.00 -2.00
N ALA A 99 32.66 -11.37 -3.01
CA ALA A 99 34.04 -11.56 -3.46
C ALA A 99 34.43 -10.16 -3.97
N GLY A 100 35.32 -9.43 -3.29
CA GLY A 100 36.70 -9.81 -3.05
C GLY A 100 37.52 -9.08 -4.11
#